data_AF-A0A1I3WZG6-F1
#
_entry.id   AF-A0A1I3WZG6-F1
#
_cell.length_a   1.000
_cell.length_b   1.000
_cell.length_c   1.000
_cell.angle_alpha   90.00
_cell.angle_beta   90.00
_cell.angle_gamma   90.00
#
_symmetry.space_group_name_H-M   'P 1'
#
loop_
_entity.id
_entity.type
_entity.pdbx_description
1 polymer ?
#
loop_
_entity_poly.entity_id
_entity_poly.type
_entity_poly.pdbx_seq_one_letter_code
_entity_poly.pdbx_strand_id
1 'polypeptide(L)'
;MKPIPLTPVTEALARRLVWFEEPAEALSDPFRFAAYALARATHEDMKILREFMSDDDFRDALDHAPPGIIDPRSWAYWNNRLGRYPAPPMPKRQLR
;
A
#
# COMPACT_ATOMS: atom_id res chain seq x y z
N MET A 1 -3.09 5.15 -10.22
CA MET A 1 -2.25 5.75 -9.16
C MET A 1 -1.09 6.52 -9.76
N LYS A 2 -0.77 7.70 -9.21
CA LYS A 2 0.38 8.50 -9.64
C LYS A 2 1.70 7.87 -9.15
N PRO A 3 2.82 8.02 -9.90
CA PRO A 3 4.12 7.57 -9.43
C PRO A 3 4.53 8.34 -8.16
N ILE A 4 5.14 7.65 -7.21
CA ILE A 4 5.70 8.27 -6.00
C ILE A 4 7.13 8.70 -6.32
N PRO A 5 7.47 10.00 -6.25
CA PRO A 5 8.80 10.47 -6.59
C PRO A 5 9.84 9.92 -5.62
N LEU A 6 11.03 9.58 -6.11
CA LEU A 6 12.17 9.23 -5.26
C LEU A 6 12.77 10.51 -4.67
N THR A 7 12.54 10.73 -3.39
CA THR A 7 13.01 11.85 -2.56
C THR A 7 13.62 11.27 -1.29
N PRO A 8 14.42 12.01 -0.51
CA PRO A 8 14.96 11.48 0.75
C PRO A 8 13.89 10.96 1.72
N VAL A 9 12.71 11.61 1.73
CA VAL A 9 11.56 11.21 2.58
C VAL A 9 10.94 9.89 2.10
N THR A 10 10.65 9.79 0.81
CA THR A 10 10.04 8.57 0.23
C THR A 10 11.04 7.42 0.15
N GLU A 11 12.34 7.70 0.02
CA GLU A 11 13.41 6.71 0.13
C GLU A 11 13.46 6.10 1.54
N ALA A 12 13.47 6.95 2.58
CA ALA A 12 13.47 6.48 3.96
C ALA A 12 12.18 5.70 4.31
N LEU A 13 11.05 6.10 3.74
CA LEU A 13 9.81 5.35 3.84
C LEU A 13 9.92 3.98 3.15
N ALA A 14 10.46 3.94 1.93
CA ALA A 14 10.62 2.70 1.18
C ALA A 14 11.55 1.71 1.87
N ARG A 15 12.69 2.15 2.40
CA ARG A 15 13.61 1.29 3.18
C ARG A 15 12.94 0.68 4.42
N ARG A 16 11.94 1.36 5.00
CA ARG A 16 11.19 0.85 6.16
C ARG A 16 10.04 -0.06 5.77
N LEU A 17 9.32 0.24 4.69
CA LEU A 17 8.14 -0.55 4.29
C LEU A 17 8.51 -1.77 3.43
N VAL A 18 9.48 -1.62 2.54
CA VAL A 18 9.95 -2.65 1.61
C VAL A 18 11.46 -2.81 1.80
N TRP A 19 11.85 -3.43 2.92
CA TRP A 19 13.23 -3.50 3.38
C TRP A 19 14.15 -4.40 2.54
N PHE A 20 13.59 -5.21 1.66
CA PHE A 20 14.29 -6.28 0.93
C PHE A 20 14.57 -5.94 -0.55
N GLU A 21 14.20 -4.74 -1.01
CA GLU A 21 14.44 -4.25 -2.38
C GLU A 21 15.04 -2.84 -2.34
N GLU A 22 15.61 -2.39 -3.46
CA GLU A 22 16.06 -1.00 -3.57
C GLU A 22 14.87 -0.03 -3.58
N PRO A 23 14.96 1.15 -2.91
CA PRO A 23 13.86 2.10 -2.84
C PRO A 23 13.28 2.52 -4.20
N ALA A 24 14.14 2.67 -5.21
CA ALA A 24 13.71 3.00 -6.56
C ALA A 24 12.83 1.90 -7.18
N GLU A 25 13.17 0.63 -6.94
CA GLU A 25 12.39 -0.52 -7.41
C GLU A 25 11.09 -0.66 -6.63
N ALA A 26 11.13 -0.48 -5.31
CA ALA A 26 9.95 -0.49 -4.46
C ALA A 26 8.93 0.57 -4.88
N LEU A 27 9.39 1.80 -5.16
CA LEU A 27 8.52 2.93 -5.56
C LEU A 27 8.08 2.87 -7.03
N SER A 28 8.72 2.03 -7.86
CA SER A 28 8.37 1.88 -9.28
C SER A 28 7.00 1.24 -9.52
N ASP A 29 6.48 0.50 -8.53
CA ASP A 29 5.13 -0.05 -8.51
C ASP A 29 4.33 0.55 -7.34
N PRO A 30 3.63 1.68 -7.56
CA PRO A 30 2.87 2.36 -6.52
C PRO A 30 1.78 1.48 -5.88
N PHE A 31 1.17 0.57 -6.64
CA PHE A 31 0.12 -0.31 -6.10
C PHE A 31 0.70 -1.32 -5.10
N ARG A 32 1.79 -1.99 -5.49
CA ARG A 32 2.49 -2.92 -4.60
C ARG A 32 3.07 -2.21 -3.39
N PHE A 33 3.67 -1.04 -3.59
CA PHE A 33 4.19 -0.22 -2.50
C PHE A 33 3.09 0.17 -1.51
N ALA A 34 1.96 0.66 -2.01
CA ALA A 34 0.81 1.00 -1.18
C ALA A 34 0.24 -0.23 -0.47
N ALA A 35 0.23 -1.42 -1.09
CA ALA A 35 -0.17 -2.64 -0.42
C ALA A 35 0.74 -2.96 0.78
N TYR A 36 2.07 -2.80 0.64
CA TYR A 36 2.98 -2.90 1.78
C TYR A 36 2.69 -1.84 2.84
N ALA A 37 2.46 -0.59 2.44
CA ALA A 37 2.07 0.44 3.39
C ALA A 37 0.81 0.06 4.18
N LEU A 38 -0.27 -0.35 3.49
CA LEU A 38 -1.52 -0.74 4.15
C LEU A 38 -1.33 -1.94 5.09
N ALA A 39 -0.38 -2.84 4.81
CA ALA A 39 -0.09 -3.99 5.65
C ALA A 39 0.72 -3.65 6.92
N ARG A 40 1.69 -2.72 6.84
CA ARG A 40 2.71 -2.55 7.89
C ARG A 40 3.07 -1.11 8.26
N ALA A 41 2.54 -0.10 7.58
CA ALA A 41 2.82 1.30 7.89
C ALA A 41 2.35 1.66 9.29
N THR A 42 3.22 2.37 10.02
CA THR A 42 2.87 3.01 11.29
C THR A 42 1.99 4.24 11.04
N HIS A 43 1.44 4.81 12.12
CA HIS A 43 0.68 6.06 12.00
C HIS A 43 1.52 7.20 11.40
N GLU A 44 2.80 7.31 11.77
CA GLU A 44 3.71 8.32 11.22
C GLU A 44 4.02 8.07 9.74
N ASP A 45 4.17 6.81 9.34
CA ASP A 45 4.33 6.44 7.92
C ASP A 45 3.11 6.85 7.09
N MET A 46 1.92 6.63 7.64
CA MET A 46 0.67 7.00 6.97
C MET A 46 0.49 8.51 6.85
N LYS A 47 1.05 9.32 7.77
CA LYS A 47 1.05 10.79 7.62
C LYS A 47 1.87 11.21 6.41
N ILE A 48 3.09 10.67 6.29
CA ILE A 48 3.98 10.94 5.15
C ILE A 48 3.31 10.49 3.84
N LEU A 49 2.76 9.26 3.79
CA LEU A 49 2.10 8.75 2.59
C LEU A 49 0.94 9.62 2.13
N ARG A 50 0.21 10.24 3.05
CA ARG A 50 -0.93 11.12 2.73
C ARG A 50 -0.52 12.45 2.10
N GLU A 51 0.76 12.79 2.10
CA GLU A 51 1.29 13.91 1.31
C GLU A 51 1.39 13.55 -0.18
N PHE A 52 1.48 12.25 -0.50
CA PHE A 52 1.66 11.75 -1.87
C PHE A 52 0.43 11.02 -2.43
N MET A 53 -0.44 10.50 -1.56
CA MET A 53 -1.57 9.64 -1.93
C MET A 53 -2.87 10.11 -1.28
N SER A 54 -3.92 10.14 -2.09
CA SER A 54 -5.29 10.41 -1.65
C SER A 54 -5.98 9.14 -1.11
N ASP A 55 -7.14 9.30 -0.47
CA ASP A 55 -7.98 8.16 -0.09
C ASP A 55 -8.45 7.34 -1.32
N ASP A 56 -8.63 7.98 -2.48
CA ASP A 56 -8.94 7.28 -3.72
C ASP A 56 -7.76 6.44 -4.21
N ASP A 57 -6.52 6.94 -4.10
CA ASP A 57 -5.34 6.14 -4.40
C ASP A 57 -5.26 4.90 -3.47
N PHE A 58 -5.61 5.03 -2.18
CA PHE A 58 -5.66 3.87 -1.30
C PHE A 58 -6.78 2.88 -1.64
N ARG A 59 -7.93 3.35 -2.16
CA ARG A 59 -8.99 2.46 -2.67
C ARG A 59 -8.49 1.70 -3.90
N ASP A 60 -7.87 2.40 -4.83
CA ASP A 60 -7.23 1.84 -6.02
C ASP A 60 -6.16 0.80 -5.66
N ALA A 61 -5.36 1.07 -4.61
CA ALA A 61 -4.36 0.15 -4.08
C ALA A 61 -4.98 -1.17 -3.59
N LEU A 62 -6.10 -1.09 -2.87
CA LEU A 62 -6.83 -2.28 -2.40
C LEU A 62 -7.43 -3.07 -3.58
N ASP A 63 -7.89 -2.40 -4.63
CA ASP A 63 -8.47 -3.05 -5.82
C ASP A 63 -7.43 -3.80 -6.65
N HIS A 64 -6.19 -3.30 -6.67
CA HIS A 64 -5.08 -3.88 -7.44
C HIS A 64 -4.04 -4.57 -6.56
N ALA A 65 -4.35 -4.78 -5.27
CA ALA A 65 -3.41 -5.35 -4.32
C ALA A 65 -2.95 -6.77 -4.76
N PRO A 66 -1.63 -7.02 -4.86
CA PRO A 66 -1.13 -8.36 -5.12
C PRO A 66 -1.56 -9.34 -4.01
N PRO A 67 -1.88 -10.60 -4.35
CA PRO A 67 -2.25 -11.60 -3.36
C PRO A 67 -1.09 -11.87 -2.39
N GLY A 68 -1.40 -11.87 -1.09
CA GLY A 68 -0.45 -12.25 -0.04
C GLY A 68 0.34 -11.12 0.62
N ILE A 69 0.15 -9.86 0.21
CA ILE A 69 0.83 -8.71 0.85
C ILE A 69 0.05 -8.20 2.07
N ILE A 70 -1.26 -7.95 1.90
CA ILE A 70 -2.11 -7.39 2.96
C ILE A 70 -2.67 -8.54 3.80
N ASP A 71 -2.50 -8.50 5.11
CA ASP A 71 -3.06 -9.50 6.02
C ASP A 71 -4.58 -9.29 6.24
N PRO A 72 -5.34 -10.31 6.68
CA PRO A 72 -6.80 -10.20 6.81
C PRO A 72 -7.29 -9.09 7.74
N ARG A 73 -6.55 -8.79 8.82
CA ARG A 73 -6.92 -7.75 9.78
C ARG A 73 -6.77 -6.38 9.13
N SER A 74 -5.63 -6.13 8.48
CA SER A 74 -5.39 -4.88 7.75
C SER A 74 -6.35 -4.70 6.58
N TRP A 75 -6.67 -5.78 5.86
CA TRP A 75 -7.66 -5.76 4.78
C TRP A 75 -9.04 -5.32 5.26
N ALA A 76 -9.55 -5.91 6.34
CA ALA A 76 -10.85 -5.54 6.92
C ALA A 76 -10.84 -4.09 7.42
N TYR A 77 -9.77 -3.68 8.11
CA TYR A 77 -9.63 -2.33 8.65
C TYR A 77 -9.64 -1.26 7.56
N TRP A 78 -8.80 -1.40 6.53
CA TRP A 78 -8.66 -0.38 5.49
C TRP A 78 -9.88 -0.30 4.59
N ASN A 79 -10.50 -1.44 4.25
CA ASN A 79 -11.77 -1.43 3.53
C ASN A 79 -12.85 -0.69 4.32
N ASN A 80 -13.02 -0.99 5.62
CA ASN A 80 -13.98 -0.26 6.45
C ASN A 80 -13.64 1.25 6.53
N ARG A 81 -12.39 1.59 6.86
CA ARG A 81 -11.93 2.99 6.98
C ARG A 81 -12.16 3.80 5.71
N LEU A 82 -12.06 3.18 4.54
CA LEU A 82 -12.25 3.83 3.24
C LEU A 82 -13.69 3.75 2.72
N GLY A 83 -14.65 3.31 3.54
CA GLY A 83 -16.08 3.28 3.22
C GLY A 83 -16.51 2.06 2.41
N ARG A 84 -15.69 1.00 2.36
CA ARG A 84 -15.94 -0.24 1.61
C ARG A 84 -16.45 -1.33 2.57
N TYR A 85 -17.67 -1.17 3.06
CA TYR A 85 -18.32 -2.14 3.94
C TYR A 85 -19.54 -2.79 3.27
N PRO A 86 -19.68 -4.13 3.29
CA PRO A 86 -18.72 -5.09 3.82
C PRO A 86 -17.42 -5.14 3.01
N ALA A 87 -16.30 -5.48 3.67
CA ALA A 87 -15.02 -5.61 2.98
C ALA A 87 -15.12 -6.69 1.88
N PRO A 88 -14.67 -6.41 0.65
CA PRO A 88 -14.66 -7.40 -0.43
C PRO A 88 -13.77 -8.61 -0.08
N PRO A 89 -13.91 -9.74 -0.81
CA PRO A 89 -12.98 -10.86 -0.67
C PRO A 89 -11.53 -10.44 -0.95
N MET A 90 -10.58 -11.00 -0.19
CA MET A 90 -9.16 -10.77 -0.42
C MET A 90 -8.70 -11.32 -1.80
N PRO A 91 -7.70 -10.69 -2.43
CA PRO A 91 -7.12 -11.18 -3.68
C PRO A 91 -6.55 -12.58 -3.50
N LYS A 92 -6.78 -13.45 -4.47
CA LYS A 92 -6.29 -14.83 -4.49
C LYS A 92 -5.24 -14.99 -5.57
N ARG A 93 -4.19 -15.75 -5.28
CA ARG A 93 -3.19 -16.15 -6.28
C ARG A 93 -3.87 -16.99 -7.36
N GLN A 94 -3.78 -16.54 -8.61
CA GLN A 94 -4.19 -17.34 -9.76
C GLN A 94 -3.00 -18.21 -10.19
N LEU A 95 -3.15 -19.53 -10.05
CA LEU A 95 -2.23 -20.50 -10.64
C LEU A 95 -2.78 -20.81 -12.04
N ARG A 96 -2.06 -20.41 -13.08
CA ARG A 96 -2.32 -20.82 -14.46
C ARG A 96 -1.30 -21.89 -14.84
#